data_AF-A0A024WJM5-F1
#
_entry.id   AF-A0A024WJM5-F1
#
_cell.length_a   1.000
_cell.length_b   1.000
_cell.length_c   1.000
_cell.angle_alpha   90.00
_cell.angle_beta   90.00
_cell.angle_gamma   90.00
#
_symmetry.space_group_name_H-M   'P 1'
#
loop_
_entity.id
_entity.type
_entity.pdbx_description
1 polymer ?
#
loop_
_entity_poly.entity_id
_entity_poly.type
_entity_poly.pdbx_seq_one_letter_code
_entity_poly.pdbx_strand_id
1 'polypeptide(L)'
;MDIITSSIFVAFILLIFISSWIFYNYFVNYHESTILAALTFIISLSTCFILVLFIPIDIYLVSNGNLEISHLEITQKVISKFYHSMFWVLIFEAYVLVPFSYFYLKNKKSYKNEFDDNVVPFENTIESLKKTIYFILLLIVLSIIGLIYRPGHKLAMEKGKELEYISDLFDVKHTGESAIIFLMGCVVLMGVSFWATYTSYGIACLPLSLLQQRNIDHDKKEIENRFMSLKEKEIMIKVILK
;
A
#
# COMPACT_ATOMS: atom_id res chain seq x y z
N MET A 1 -26.41 19.03 7.88
CA MET A 1 -25.55 18.20 8.77
C MET A 1 -25.73 18.72 10.18
N ASP A 2 -26.21 17.88 11.09
CA ASP A 2 -26.02 18.18 12.51
C ASP A 2 -24.52 18.21 12.76
N ILE A 3 -24.03 19.26 13.41
CA ILE A 3 -22.60 19.44 13.72
C ILE A 3 -22.04 18.18 14.39
N ILE A 4 -22.88 17.48 15.15
CA ILE A 4 -22.57 16.24 15.85
C ILE A 4 -22.28 15.07 14.90
N THR A 5 -23.13 14.83 13.88
CA THR A 5 -22.93 13.70 12.95
C THR A 5 -21.72 13.94 12.03
N SER A 6 -21.52 15.18 11.60
CA SER A 6 -20.30 15.59 10.89
C SER A 6 -19.05 15.39 11.74
N SER A 7 -19.10 15.81 13.00
CA SER A 7 -17.99 15.68 13.94
C SER A 7 -17.64 14.22 14.22
N ILE A 8 -18.64 13.32 14.35
CA ILE A 8 -18.41 11.88 14.55
C ILE A 8 -17.71 11.28 13.33
N PHE A 9 -18.19 11.58 12.12
CA PHE A 9 -17.58 11.06 10.89
C PHE A 9 -16.14 11.51 10.72
N VAL A 10 -15.85 12.79 10.97
CA VAL A 10 -14.49 13.34 10.94
C VAL A 10 -13.61 12.68 12.00
N ALA A 11 -14.13 12.47 13.22
CA ALA A 11 -13.39 11.79 14.29
C ALA A 11 -13.03 10.34 13.90
N PHE A 12 -13.95 9.61 13.25
CA PHE A 12 -13.67 8.27 12.75
C PHE A 12 -12.57 8.26 11.68
N ILE A 13 -12.61 9.18 10.72
CA ILE A 13 -11.56 9.30 9.70
C ILE A 13 -10.22 9.60 10.36
N LEU A 14 -10.16 10.57 11.27
CA LEU A 14 -8.93 10.90 12.00
C LEU A 14 -8.39 9.71 12.80
N LEU A 15 -9.28 8.90 13.38
CA LEU A 15 -8.90 7.68 14.09
C LEU A 15 -8.28 6.64 13.14
N ILE A 16 -8.77 6.52 11.91
CA ILE A 16 -8.14 5.66 10.90
C ILE A 16 -6.72 6.16 10.57
N PHE A 17 -6.56 7.46 10.32
CA PHE A 17 -5.25 8.04 10.04
C PHE A 17 -4.27 7.89 11.21
N ILE A 18 -4.72 8.14 12.45
CA ILE A 18 -3.87 7.99 13.65
C ILE A 18 -3.48 6.53 13.85
N SER A 19 -4.40 5.58 13.60
CA SER A 19 -4.11 4.16 13.69
C SER A 19 -3.05 3.74 12.66
N SER A 20 -3.18 4.19 11.42
CA SER A 20 -2.19 3.95 10.36
C SER A 20 -0.82 4.55 10.71
N TRP A 21 -0.80 5.75 11.31
CA TRP A 21 0.43 6.40 11.78
C TRP A 21 1.12 5.64 12.92
N ILE A 22 0.35 5.20 13.92
CA ILE A 22 0.87 4.40 15.04
C ILE A 22 1.44 3.08 14.52
N PHE A 23 0.71 2.41 13.63
CA PHE A 23 1.15 1.15 13.02
C PHE A 23 2.47 1.33 12.26
N TYR A 24 2.59 2.41 11.48
CA TYR A 24 3.82 2.74 10.78
C TYR A 24 5.00 2.91 11.75
N ASN A 25 4.85 3.73 12.79
CA ASN A 25 5.95 4.00 13.74
C ASN A 25 6.35 2.77 14.55
N TYR A 26 5.41 1.85 14.80
CA TYR A 26 5.69 0.64 15.58
C TYR A 26 6.47 -0.40 14.78
N PHE A 27 6.09 -0.62 13.51
CA PHE A 27 6.66 -1.70 12.69
C PHE A 27 7.76 -1.24 11.72
N VAL A 28 7.77 0.04 11.30
CA VAL A 28 8.73 0.55 10.33
C VAL A 28 9.87 1.27 11.07
N ASN A 29 11.10 0.83 10.82
CA ASN A 29 12.28 1.45 11.41
C ASN A 29 12.51 2.84 10.78
N TYR A 30 12.33 3.88 11.59
CA TYR A 30 12.43 5.29 11.17
C TYR A 30 13.73 5.60 10.44
N HIS A 31 14.85 5.00 10.86
CA HIS A 31 16.19 5.27 10.30
C HIS A 31 16.39 4.79 8.85
N GLU A 32 15.58 3.84 8.39
CA GLU A 32 15.69 3.30 7.04
C GLU A 32 14.65 3.85 6.06
N SER A 33 13.66 4.56 6.56
CA SER A 33 12.51 5.01 5.79
C SER A 33 12.62 6.45 5.30
N THR A 34 11.91 6.78 4.22
CA THR A 34 11.74 8.15 3.73
C THR A 34 10.35 8.67 4.07
N ILE A 35 10.21 10.00 4.21
CA ILE A 35 8.92 10.66 4.42
C ILE A 35 7.92 10.27 3.32
N LEU A 36 8.38 10.16 2.07
CA LEU A 36 7.56 9.72 0.94
C LEU A 36 7.01 8.29 1.16
N ALA A 37 7.83 7.37 1.65
CA ALA A 37 7.40 6.00 1.96
C ALA A 37 6.42 5.95 3.13
N ALA A 38 6.63 6.78 4.15
CA ALA A 38 5.69 6.94 5.25
C ALA A 38 4.31 7.41 4.76
N LEU A 39 4.27 8.51 4.01
CA LEU A 39 3.04 9.07 3.47
C LEU A 39 2.32 8.08 2.57
N THR A 40 3.04 7.42 1.68
CA THR A 40 2.48 6.40 0.80
C THR A 40 1.84 5.27 1.59
N PHE A 41 2.51 4.78 2.63
CA PHE A 41 1.97 3.72 3.49
C PHE A 41 0.70 4.18 4.22
N ILE A 42 0.72 5.36 4.85
CA ILE A 42 -0.41 5.88 5.63
C ILE A 42 -1.61 6.14 4.73
N ILE A 43 -1.41 6.78 3.58
CA ILE A 43 -2.47 7.07 2.62
C ILE A 43 -3.08 5.76 2.15
N SER A 44 -2.27 4.83 1.63
CA SER A 44 -2.80 3.58 1.08
C SER A 44 -3.49 2.70 2.11
N LEU A 45 -2.94 2.59 3.32
CA LEU A 45 -3.59 1.82 4.38
C LEU A 45 -4.92 2.47 4.81
N SER A 46 -4.95 3.80 4.90
CA SER A 46 -6.17 4.53 5.27
C SER A 46 -7.25 4.43 4.20
N THR A 47 -6.89 4.56 2.91
CA THR A 47 -7.81 4.37 1.78
C THR A 47 -8.43 2.97 1.80
N CYS A 48 -7.62 1.93 2.03
CA CYS A 48 -8.11 0.56 2.18
C CYS A 48 -9.07 0.39 3.37
N PHE A 49 -8.74 0.95 4.54
CA PHE A 49 -9.63 0.86 5.70
C PHE A 49 -10.95 1.58 5.50
N ILE A 50 -10.94 2.77 4.90
CA ILE A 50 -12.15 3.51 4.56
C ILE A 50 -13.05 2.65 3.68
N LEU A 51 -12.50 2.01 2.64
CA LEU A 51 -13.28 1.15 1.75
C LEU A 51 -13.87 -0.06 2.45
N VAL A 52 -13.11 -0.75 3.29
CA VAL A 52 -13.58 -1.92 4.05
C VAL A 52 -14.70 -1.52 5.02
N LEU A 53 -14.54 -0.41 5.74
CA LEU A 53 -15.54 0.11 6.66
C LEU A 53 -16.78 0.67 5.96
N PHE A 54 -16.70 0.96 4.67
CA PHE A 54 -17.85 1.41 3.87
C PHE A 54 -18.73 0.24 3.39
N ILE A 55 -18.20 -0.99 3.33
CA ILE A 55 -18.96 -2.18 2.89
C ILE A 55 -20.24 -2.41 3.71
N PRO A 56 -20.24 -2.36 5.06
CA PRO A 56 -21.46 -2.51 5.84
C PRO A 56 -22.52 -1.44 5.54
N ILE A 57 -22.11 -0.21 5.22
CA ILE A 57 -23.00 0.89 4.86
C ILE A 57 -23.68 0.60 3.52
N ASP A 58 -22.92 0.09 2.55
CA ASP A 58 -23.45 -0.34 1.26
C ASP A 58 -24.46 -1.49 1.40
N ILE A 59 -24.11 -2.53 2.16
CA ILE A 59 -25.01 -3.67 2.44
C ILE A 59 -26.31 -3.18 3.10
N TYR A 60 -26.21 -2.28 4.07
CA TYR A 60 -27.38 -1.71 4.73
C TYR A 60 -28.25 -0.91 3.75
N LEU A 61 -27.64 -0.07 2.91
CA LEU A 61 -28.37 0.73 1.94
C LEU A 61 -29.11 -0.16 0.93
N VAL A 62 -28.43 -1.17 0.38
CA VAL A 62 -29.06 -2.12 -0.55
C VAL A 62 -30.21 -2.87 0.12
N SER A 63 -30.09 -3.20 1.40
CA SER A 63 -31.12 -3.94 2.15
C SER A 63 -32.34 -3.09 2.51
N ASN A 64 -32.15 -1.81 2.85
CA ASN A 64 -33.21 -0.95 3.41
C ASN A 64 -33.65 0.19 2.47
N GLY A 65 -33.04 0.29 1.29
CA GLY A 65 -33.36 1.29 0.27
C GLY A 65 -32.63 2.62 0.51
N ASN A 66 -33.28 3.56 1.21
CA ASN A 66 -32.73 4.90 1.42
C ASN A 66 -32.30 5.10 2.88
N LEU A 67 -31.10 5.66 3.05
CA LEU A 67 -30.61 6.17 4.33
C LEU A 67 -30.81 7.68 4.38
N GLU A 68 -31.74 8.12 5.21
CA GLU A 68 -31.88 9.53 5.58
C GLU A 68 -30.99 9.81 6.79
N ILE A 69 -29.77 10.31 6.55
CA ILE A 69 -28.89 10.77 7.62
C ILE A 69 -28.94 12.30 7.64
N SER A 70 -29.65 12.87 8.62
CA SER A 70 -29.62 14.31 8.97
C SER A 70 -29.58 15.28 7.77
N HIS A 71 -30.50 15.10 6.82
CA HIS A 71 -30.70 15.87 5.56
C HIS A 71 -29.85 15.48 4.33
N LEU A 72 -29.05 14.42 4.42
CA LEU A 72 -28.37 13.84 3.25
C LEU A 72 -29.11 12.56 2.86
N GLU A 73 -29.84 12.61 1.75
CA GLU A 73 -30.37 11.40 1.11
C GLU A 73 -29.19 10.66 0.50
N ILE A 74 -28.71 9.64 1.20
CA ILE A 74 -27.68 8.75 0.65
C ILE A 74 -28.38 7.82 -0.32
N THR A 75 -28.47 8.23 -1.58
CA THR A 75 -28.99 7.39 -2.65
C THR A 75 -27.90 6.44 -3.16
N GLN A 76 -28.30 5.29 -3.70
CA GLN A 76 -27.41 4.34 -4.39
C GLN A 76 -26.52 5.00 -5.46
N LYS A 77 -27.00 6.07 -6.13
CA LYS A 77 -26.21 6.84 -7.11
C LYS A 77 -25.00 7.55 -6.48
N VAL A 78 -25.15 8.08 -5.27
CA VAL A 78 -24.06 8.78 -4.56
C VAL A 78 -23.00 7.77 -4.14
N ILE A 79 -23.42 6.62 -3.62
CA ILE A 79 -22.53 5.52 -3.27
C ILE A 79 -21.76 5.00 -4.49
N SER A 80 -22.45 4.77 -5.62
CA SER A 80 -21.82 4.34 -6.86
C SER A 80 -20.74 5.33 -7.33
N LYS A 81 -21.03 6.64 -7.26
CA LYS A 81 -20.05 7.69 -7.58
C LYS A 81 -18.85 7.69 -6.62
N PHE A 82 -19.10 7.46 -5.33
CA PHE A 82 -18.05 7.34 -4.31
C PHE A 82 -17.13 6.15 -4.58
N TYR A 83 -17.69 4.96 -4.84
CA TYR A 83 -16.89 3.78 -5.20
C TYR A 83 -16.08 4.00 -6.47
N HIS A 84 -16.68 4.60 -7.50
CA HIS A 84 -15.94 4.91 -8.73
C HIS A 84 -14.76 5.83 -8.44
N SER A 85 -14.95 6.87 -7.63
CA SER A 85 -13.87 7.78 -7.21
C SER A 85 -12.78 7.05 -6.41
N MET A 86 -13.16 6.23 -5.44
CA MET A 86 -12.20 5.49 -4.61
C MET A 86 -11.43 4.45 -5.41
N PHE A 87 -12.06 3.82 -6.42
CA PHE A 87 -11.40 2.86 -7.30
C PHE A 87 -10.32 3.53 -8.15
N TRP A 88 -10.58 4.74 -8.66
CA TRP A 88 -9.54 5.54 -9.33
C TRP A 88 -8.37 5.88 -8.39
N VAL A 89 -8.67 6.23 -7.14
CA VAL A 89 -7.62 6.48 -6.13
C VAL A 89 -6.81 5.21 -5.87
N LEU A 90 -7.45 4.04 -5.71
CA LEU A 90 -6.76 2.77 -5.53
C LEU A 90 -5.88 2.39 -6.72
N ILE A 91 -6.36 2.57 -7.95
CA ILE A 91 -5.57 2.32 -9.16
C ILE A 91 -4.34 3.23 -9.15
N PHE A 92 -4.50 4.52 -8.86
CA PHE A 92 -3.39 5.46 -8.78
C PHE A 92 -2.38 5.04 -7.70
N GLU A 93 -2.86 4.67 -6.51
CA GLU A 93 -2.00 4.22 -5.42
C GLU A 93 -1.23 2.95 -5.79
N ALA A 94 -1.91 1.94 -6.33
CA ALA A 94 -1.33 0.63 -6.63
C ALA A 94 -0.30 0.68 -7.77
N TYR A 95 -0.56 1.46 -8.82
CA TYR A 95 0.27 1.47 -10.03
C TYR A 95 1.27 2.63 -10.10
N VAL A 96 1.00 3.74 -9.39
CA VAL A 96 1.85 4.93 -9.43
C VAL A 96 2.49 5.17 -8.08
N LEU A 97 1.70 5.43 -7.03
CA LEU A 97 2.23 5.93 -5.75
C LEU A 97 3.14 4.89 -5.06
N VAL A 98 2.67 3.65 -4.92
CA VAL A 98 3.40 2.57 -4.24
C VAL A 98 4.68 2.19 -5.00
N PRO A 99 4.66 1.90 -6.31
CA PRO A 99 5.89 1.60 -7.06
C PRO A 99 6.86 2.77 -7.05
N PHE A 100 6.38 4.01 -7.22
CA PHE A 100 7.21 5.20 -7.19
C PHE A 100 7.94 5.37 -5.86
N SER A 101 7.21 5.27 -4.75
CA SER A 101 7.78 5.32 -3.39
C SER A 101 8.82 4.21 -3.17
N TYR A 102 8.53 2.99 -3.62
CA TYR A 102 9.46 1.86 -3.55
C TYR A 102 10.75 2.13 -4.33
N PHE A 103 10.66 2.57 -5.58
CA PHE A 103 11.84 2.89 -6.40
C PHE A 103 12.62 4.07 -5.82
N TYR A 104 11.93 5.09 -5.30
CA TYR A 104 12.57 6.23 -4.65
C TYR A 104 13.40 5.82 -3.43
N LEU A 105 12.85 4.94 -2.60
CA LEU A 105 13.57 4.40 -1.44
C LEU A 105 14.75 3.52 -1.88
N LYS A 106 14.53 2.63 -2.84
CA LYS A 106 15.56 1.71 -3.35
C LYS A 106 16.73 2.48 -3.98
N ASN A 107 16.45 3.46 -4.82
CA ASN A 107 17.46 4.28 -5.46
C ASN A 107 18.26 5.06 -4.41
N LYS A 108 17.59 5.69 -3.43
CA LYS A 108 18.26 6.36 -2.31
C LYS A 108 19.20 5.42 -1.53
N LYS A 109 18.78 4.17 -1.29
CA LYS A 109 19.62 3.15 -0.62
C LYS A 109 20.82 2.73 -1.49
N SER A 110 20.65 2.60 -2.81
CA SER A 110 21.75 2.29 -3.74
C SER A 110 22.84 3.37 -3.70
N TYR A 111 22.44 4.63 -3.83
CA TYR A 111 23.39 5.76 -3.82
C TYR A 111 24.16 5.90 -2.51
N LYS A 112 23.51 5.65 -1.37
CA LYS A 112 24.17 5.66 -0.05
C LYS A 112 25.32 4.63 0.05
N ASN A 113 25.25 3.53 -0.70
CA ASN A 113 26.24 2.45 -0.65
C ASN A 113 27.34 2.59 -1.72
N GLU A 114 27.11 3.38 -2.79
CA GLU A 114 27.90 3.38 -4.02
C GLU A 114 28.52 4.76 -4.36
N PHE A 115 29.11 5.49 -3.40
CA PHE A 115 30.05 6.60 -3.69
C PHE A 115 29.54 8.05 -3.90
N ASP A 116 28.47 8.54 -3.24
CA ASP A 116 28.29 10.01 -3.07
C ASP A 116 27.32 10.37 -1.93
N ASP A 117 27.75 11.22 -0.99
CA ASP A 117 26.87 11.78 0.05
C ASP A 117 25.96 12.90 -0.48
N ASN A 118 26.14 13.33 -1.74
CA ASN A 118 25.52 14.53 -2.30
C ASN A 118 24.54 14.26 -3.47
N VAL A 119 23.82 13.14 -3.48
CA VAL A 119 22.78 12.95 -4.50
C VAL A 119 21.64 13.95 -4.32
N VAL A 120 21.41 14.76 -5.35
CA VAL A 120 20.37 15.76 -5.37
C VAL A 120 18.99 15.06 -5.34
N PRO A 121 18.08 15.42 -4.41
CA PRO A 121 16.75 14.78 -4.30
C PRO A 121 15.95 14.77 -5.61
N PHE A 122 16.19 15.76 -6.46
CA PHE A 122 15.55 15.92 -7.76
C PHE A 122 15.95 14.82 -8.76
N GLU A 123 17.22 14.47 -8.83
CA GLU A 123 17.72 13.41 -9.72
C GLU A 123 17.14 12.05 -9.35
N ASN A 124 17.11 11.75 -8.04
CA ASN A 124 16.49 10.55 -7.53
C ASN A 124 14.99 10.48 -7.87
N THR A 125 14.29 11.62 -7.83
CA THR A 125 12.86 11.71 -8.18
C THR A 125 12.63 11.36 -9.65
N ILE A 126 13.42 11.93 -10.56
CA ILE A 126 13.32 11.67 -12.00
C ILE A 126 13.61 10.20 -12.31
N GLU A 127 14.67 9.64 -11.74
CA GLU A 127 15.05 8.26 -12.00
C GLU A 127 14.00 7.26 -11.47
N SER A 128 13.41 7.57 -10.31
CA SER A 128 12.32 6.77 -9.74
C SER A 128 11.06 6.85 -10.58
N LEU A 129 10.76 8.02 -11.14
CA LEU A 129 9.64 8.22 -12.06
C LEU A 129 9.84 7.44 -13.36
N LYS A 130 11.05 7.45 -13.95
CA LYS A 130 11.38 6.62 -15.12
C LYS A 130 11.17 5.13 -14.83
N LYS A 131 11.65 4.62 -13.70
CA LYS A 131 11.43 3.22 -13.29
C LYS A 131 9.96 2.88 -13.10
N THR A 132 9.17 3.81 -12.59
CA THR A 132 7.71 3.67 -12.47
C THR A 132 7.04 3.60 -13.85
N ILE A 133 7.46 4.43 -14.80
CA ILE A 133 6.97 4.36 -16.19
C ILE A 133 7.32 3.02 -16.82
N TYR A 134 8.55 2.52 -16.66
CA TYR A 134 8.93 1.20 -17.17
C TYR A 134 8.09 0.08 -16.55
N PHE A 135 7.77 0.18 -15.25
CA PHE A 135 6.88 -0.77 -14.57
C PHE A 135 5.45 -0.73 -15.15
N ILE A 136 4.89 0.45 -15.37
CA ILE A 136 3.56 0.60 -15.99
C ILE A 136 3.57 0.06 -17.43
N LEU A 137 4.61 0.36 -18.21
CA LEU A 137 4.76 -0.16 -19.57
C LEU A 137 4.84 -1.69 -19.58
N LEU A 138 5.61 -2.28 -18.65
CA LEU A 138 5.68 -3.73 -18.47
C LEU A 138 4.29 -4.32 -18.21
N LEU A 139 3.48 -3.70 -17.35
CA LEU A 139 2.12 -4.15 -17.07
C LEU A 139 1.20 -4.05 -18.28
N ILE A 140 1.31 -2.98 -19.08
CA ILE A 140 0.56 -2.83 -20.34
C ILE A 140 0.94 -3.96 -21.30
N VAL A 141 2.24 -4.25 -21.46
CA VAL A 141 2.72 -5.34 -22.31
C VAL A 141 2.20 -6.70 -21.80
N LEU A 142 2.23 -6.94 -20.49
CA LEU A 142 1.66 -8.14 -19.87
C LEU A 142 0.16 -8.26 -20.16
N SER A 143 -0.57 -7.15 -20.08
CA SER A 143 -2.00 -7.08 -20.38
C SER A 143 -2.29 -7.41 -21.86
N ILE A 144 -1.47 -6.91 -22.79
CA ILE A 144 -1.56 -7.24 -24.21
C ILE A 144 -1.28 -8.74 -24.45
N ILE A 145 -0.28 -9.31 -23.78
CA ILE A 145 0.04 -10.74 -23.90
C ILE A 145 -1.12 -11.61 -23.42
N GLY A 146 -1.70 -11.32 -22.25
CA GLY A 146 -2.83 -12.10 -21.76
C GLY A 146 -4.11 -11.92 -22.59
N LEU A 147 -4.26 -10.77 -23.26
CA LEU A 147 -5.31 -10.53 -24.23
C LEU A 147 -5.11 -11.40 -25.50
N ILE A 148 -3.86 -11.58 -25.96
CA ILE A 148 -3.52 -12.44 -27.10
C ILE A 148 -3.71 -13.93 -26.76
N TYR A 149 -3.36 -14.35 -25.54
CA TYR A 149 -3.32 -15.77 -25.13
C TYR A 149 -4.65 -16.30 -24.58
N ARG A 150 -5.81 -15.75 -24.98
CA ARG A 150 -7.12 -16.15 -24.45
C ARG A 150 -7.36 -17.67 -24.58
N PRO A 151 -7.60 -18.41 -23.48
CA PRO A 151 -7.99 -19.82 -23.55
C PRO A 151 -9.46 -19.93 -23.93
N GLY A 152 -9.76 -20.52 -25.10
CA GLY A 152 -11.14 -20.89 -25.48
C GLY A 152 -11.58 -20.60 -26.91
N HIS A 153 -10.80 -19.89 -27.72
CA HIS A 153 -11.18 -19.57 -29.11
C HIS A 153 -10.31 -20.29 -30.14
N LYS A 154 -10.45 -21.62 -30.19
CA LYS A 154 -9.70 -22.50 -31.10
C LYS A 154 -10.58 -23.16 -32.19
N LEU A 155 -11.66 -22.51 -32.66
CA LEU A 155 -12.52 -23.16 -33.67
C LEU A 155 -13.01 -22.31 -34.87
N ALA A 156 -12.64 -21.03 -35.02
CA ALA A 156 -13.03 -20.28 -36.22
C ALA A 156 -12.05 -19.15 -36.56
N MET A 157 -10.81 -19.49 -36.95
CA MET A 157 -9.92 -18.50 -37.58
C MET A 157 -9.77 -18.86 -39.06
N GLU A 158 -10.62 -18.27 -39.89
CA GLU A 158 -10.47 -18.29 -41.34
C GLU A 158 -9.33 -17.35 -41.74
N LYS A 159 -8.46 -17.81 -42.64
CA LYS A 159 -7.20 -17.16 -43.01
C LYS A 159 -7.48 -15.82 -43.70
N GLY A 160 -7.15 -14.69 -43.05
CA GLY A 160 -7.27 -13.34 -43.64
C GLY A 160 -8.00 -12.28 -42.80
N LYS A 161 -8.57 -12.63 -41.64
CA LYS A 161 -9.32 -11.71 -40.76
C LYS A 161 -8.57 -11.26 -39.50
N GLU A 162 -7.24 -11.13 -39.57
CA GLU A 162 -6.40 -10.75 -38.41
C GLU A 162 -6.67 -9.32 -37.91
N LEU A 163 -6.99 -8.39 -38.81
CA LEU A 163 -7.36 -7.01 -38.48
C LEU A 163 -8.76 -6.90 -37.87
N GLU A 164 -9.70 -7.72 -38.36
CA GLU A 164 -11.06 -7.83 -37.81
C GLU A 164 -11.03 -8.47 -36.42
N TYR A 165 -10.11 -9.42 -36.18
CA TYR A 165 -9.81 -10.00 -34.86
C TYR A 165 -9.30 -8.97 -33.86
N ILE A 166 -8.33 -8.12 -34.24
CA ILE A 166 -7.86 -7.04 -33.35
C ILE A 166 -9.00 -6.05 -33.05
N SER A 167 -9.81 -5.69 -34.06
CA SER A 167 -10.96 -4.80 -33.89
C SER A 167 -12.03 -5.39 -32.96
N ASP A 168 -12.34 -6.69 -33.10
CA ASP A 168 -13.33 -7.39 -32.28
C ASP A 168 -12.79 -7.67 -30.85
N LEU A 169 -11.47 -7.76 -30.69
CA LEU A 169 -10.81 -7.78 -29.39
C LEU A 169 -10.87 -6.45 -28.64
N PHE A 170 -10.79 -5.33 -29.36
CA PHE A 170 -10.98 -3.99 -28.80
C PHE A 170 -12.45 -3.58 -28.69
N ASP A 171 -13.39 -4.39 -29.19
CA ASP A 171 -14.82 -4.16 -28.96
C ASP A 171 -15.19 -4.56 -27.53
N VAL A 172 -15.10 -3.56 -26.65
CA VAL A 172 -15.34 -3.63 -25.19
C VAL A 172 -16.77 -4.07 -24.86
N LYS A 173 -17.67 -4.13 -25.85
CA LYS A 173 -19.10 -4.31 -25.60
C LYS A 173 -19.50 -5.72 -25.17
N HIS A 174 -18.82 -6.78 -25.66
CA HIS A 174 -19.17 -8.18 -25.32
C HIS A 174 -18.00 -9.19 -25.26
N THR A 175 -16.88 -8.98 -25.97
CA THR A 175 -15.83 -10.01 -26.14
C THR A 175 -14.58 -9.78 -25.26
N GLY A 176 -14.24 -8.52 -24.97
CA GLY A 176 -13.09 -8.14 -24.13
C GLY A 176 -13.23 -8.51 -22.64
N GLU A 177 -14.45 -8.69 -22.14
CA GLU A 177 -14.74 -9.00 -20.74
C GLU A 177 -14.06 -10.30 -20.28
N SER A 178 -14.15 -11.37 -21.07
CA SER A 178 -13.55 -12.66 -20.71
C SER A 178 -12.03 -12.60 -20.60
N ALA A 179 -11.38 -11.82 -21.47
CA ALA A 179 -9.93 -11.67 -21.45
C ALA A 179 -9.47 -10.86 -20.23
N ILE A 180 -10.22 -9.82 -19.86
CA ILE A 180 -9.98 -9.02 -18.65
C ILE A 180 -10.14 -9.89 -17.40
N ILE A 181 -11.18 -10.73 -17.33
CA ILE A 181 -11.40 -11.65 -16.21
C ILE A 181 -10.25 -12.67 -16.09
N PHE A 182 -9.77 -13.22 -17.21
CA PHE A 182 -8.63 -14.14 -17.22
C PHE A 182 -7.34 -13.47 -16.71
N LEU A 183 -7.02 -12.28 -17.23
CA LEU A 183 -5.88 -11.48 -16.79
C LEU A 183 -5.96 -11.15 -15.29
N MET A 184 -7.13 -10.71 -14.84
CA MET A 184 -7.40 -10.45 -13.44
C MET A 184 -7.18 -11.72 -12.60
N GLY A 185 -7.65 -12.87 -13.08
CA GLY A 185 -7.40 -14.16 -12.43
C GLY A 185 -5.92 -14.50 -12.27
N CYS A 186 -5.09 -14.30 -13.30
CA CYS A 186 -3.64 -14.52 -13.23
C CYS A 186 -2.96 -13.59 -12.22
N VAL A 187 -3.30 -12.30 -12.24
CA VAL A 187 -2.74 -11.30 -11.31
C VAL A 187 -3.17 -11.59 -9.87
N VAL A 188 -4.44 -11.93 -9.65
CA VAL A 188 -4.98 -12.31 -8.34
C VAL A 188 -4.31 -13.59 -7.85
N LEU A 189 -4.13 -14.61 -8.69
CA LEU A 189 -3.45 -15.84 -8.29
C LEU A 189 -2.02 -15.59 -7.81
N MET A 190 -1.24 -14.80 -8.56
CA MET A 190 0.10 -14.41 -8.14
C MET A 190 0.08 -13.56 -6.85
N GLY A 191 -0.79 -12.55 -6.81
CA GLY A 191 -0.92 -11.64 -5.67
C GLY A 191 -1.31 -12.36 -4.38
N VAL A 192 -2.30 -13.24 -4.43
CA VAL A 192 -2.75 -14.04 -3.28
C VAL A 192 -1.68 -15.02 -2.83
N SER A 193 -0.89 -15.59 -3.75
CA SER A 193 0.22 -16.48 -3.39
C SER A 193 1.30 -15.74 -2.59
N PHE A 194 1.71 -14.55 -3.04
CA PHE A 194 2.63 -13.69 -2.29
C PHE A 194 2.01 -13.21 -0.98
N TRP A 195 0.75 -12.77 -1.00
CA TRP A 195 0.07 -12.31 0.19
C TRP A 195 -0.03 -13.41 1.27
N ALA A 196 -0.41 -14.63 0.89
CA ALA A 196 -0.51 -15.76 1.80
C ALA A 196 0.84 -16.10 2.43
N THR A 197 1.91 -16.14 1.64
CA THR A 197 3.27 -16.46 2.12
C THR A 197 3.84 -15.38 3.04
N TYR A 198 3.81 -14.11 2.62
CA TYR A 198 4.36 -13.01 3.42
C TYR A 198 3.52 -12.74 4.67
N THR A 199 2.19 -12.80 4.58
CA THR A 199 1.31 -12.53 5.73
C THR A 199 1.40 -13.65 6.76
N SER A 200 1.40 -14.92 6.33
CA SER A 200 1.54 -16.05 7.26
C SER A 200 2.88 -16.00 7.98
N TYR A 201 3.99 -15.76 7.27
CA TYR A 201 5.30 -15.60 7.88
C TYR A 201 5.33 -14.40 8.85
N GLY A 202 4.79 -13.25 8.43
CA GLY A 202 4.73 -12.04 9.25
C GLY A 202 3.98 -12.26 10.56
N ILE A 203 2.79 -12.87 10.50
CA ILE A 203 1.96 -13.15 11.68
C ILE A 203 2.62 -14.22 12.58
N ALA A 204 3.25 -15.25 11.99
CA ALA A 204 3.95 -16.29 12.76
C ALA A 204 5.17 -15.75 13.50
N CYS A 205 5.90 -14.79 12.90
CA CYS A 205 7.07 -14.16 13.52
C CYS A 205 6.74 -13.01 14.47
N LEU A 206 5.53 -12.43 14.39
CA LEU A 206 5.09 -11.33 15.24
C LEU A 206 5.21 -11.60 16.75
N PRO A 207 4.76 -12.76 17.31
CA PRO A 207 4.96 -13.01 18.75
C PRO A 207 6.43 -13.12 19.14
N LEU A 208 7.29 -13.65 18.26
CA LEU A 208 8.72 -13.78 18.49
C LEU A 208 9.41 -12.40 18.50
N SER A 209 9.07 -11.53 17.55
CA SER A 209 9.66 -10.18 17.47
C SER A 209 9.26 -9.31 18.65
N LEU A 210 8.02 -9.42 19.13
CA LEU A 210 7.54 -8.71 20.33
C LEU A 210 8.29 -9.14 21.59
N LEU A 211 8.60 -10.42 21.74
CA LEU A 211 9.39 -10.93 22.86
C LEU A 211 10.85 -10.46 22.78
N GLN A 212 11.43 -10.42 21.58
CA GLN A 212 12.82 -10.03 21.37
C GLN A 212 13.04 -8.52 21.59
N GLN A 213 12.12 -7.65 21.15
CA GLN A 213 12.22 -6.19 21.41
C GLN A 213 12.26 -5.89 22.92
N ARG A 214 11.41 -6.57 23.70
CA ARG A 214 11.36 -6.40 25.16
C ARG A 214 12.69 -6.74 25.85
N ASN A 215 13.39 -7.76 25.37
CA ASN A 215 14.70 -8.13 25.91
C ASN A 215 15.77 -7.11 25.54
N ILE A 216 15.82 -6.63 24.29
CA ILE A 216 16.84 -5.65 23.86
C ILE A 216 16.72 -4.33 24.65
N ASP A 217 15.50 -3.83 24.88
CA ASP A 217 15.30 -2.61 25.65
C ASP A 217 15.70 -2.80 27.13
N HIS A 218 15.42 -3.99 27.68
CA HIS A 218 15.83 -4.35 29.03
C HIS A 218 17.37 -4.43 29.13
N ASP A 219 18.02 -5.14 28.21
CA ASP A 219 19.46 -5.32 28.17
C ASP A 219 20.19 -3.99 27.97
N LYS A 220 19.66 -3.12 27.08
CA LYS A 220 20.21 -1.78 26.86
C LYS A 220 20.15 -0.93 28.14
N LYS A 221 19.02 -0.95 28.85
CA LYS A 221 18.85 -0.23 30.12
C LYS A 221 19.76 -0.78 31.21
N GLU A 222 19.97 -2.10 31.25
CA GLU A 222 20.91 -2.73 32.18
C GLU A 222 22.35 -2.29 31.89
N ILE A 223 22.78 -2.31 30.62
CA ILE A 223 24.12 -1.86 30.22
C ILE A 223 24.34 -0.39 30.57
N GLU A 224 23.35 0.47 30.33
CA GLU A 224 23.44 1.90 30.63
C GLU A 224 23.53 2.15 32.14
N ASN A 225 22.75 1.44 32.96
CA ASN A 225 22.87 1.48 34.41
C ASN A 225 24.25 0.99 34.90
N ARG A 226 24.77 -0.10 34.33
CA ARG A 226 26.12 -0.60 34.66
C ARG A 226 27.17 0.46 34.32
N PHE A 227 27.07 1.09 33.16
CA PHE A 227 28.01 2.14 32.74
C PHE A 227 27.99 3.34 33.68
N MET A 228 26.81 3.80 34.08
CA MET A 228 26.65 4.89 35.06
C MET A 228 27.27 4.52 36.42
N SER A 229 27.04 3.29 36.90
CA SER A 229 27.62 2.83 38.16
C SER A 229 29.15 2.74 38.13
N LEU A 230 29.74 2.39 36.98
CA LEU A 230 31.19 2.37 36.80
C LEU A 230 31.77 3.78 36.79
N LYS A 231 31.09 4.72 36.13
CA LYS A 231 31.48 6.13 36.10
C LYS A 231 31.45 6.77 37.48
N GLU A 232 30.43 6.47 38.30
CA GLU A 232 30.35 6.92 39.70
C GLU A 232 31.51 6.36 40.54
N LYS A 233 31.84 5.07 40.39
CA LYS A 233 32.98 4.45 41.07
C LYS A 233 34.31 5.09 40.67
N GLU A 234 34.50 5.41 39.38
CA GLU A 234 35.69 6.11 38.90
C GLU A 234 35.83 7.50 39.55
N ILE A 235 34.73 8.26 39.64
CA ILE A 235 34.71 9.58 40.28
C ILE A 235 35.06 9.45 41.77
N MET A 236 34.47 8.48 42.48
CA MET A 236 34.77 8.23 43.90
C MET A 236 36.25 7.90 44.13
N ILE A 237 36.85 7.05 43.30
CA ILE A 237 38.28 6.72 43.38
C ILE A 237 39.15 7.97 43.16
N LYS A 238 38.81 8.81 42.17
CA LYS A 238 39.51 10.08 41.93
C LYS A 238 39.40 11.07 43.10
N VAL A 239 38.28 11.07 43.83
CA VAL A 239 38.10 11.91 45.02
C VAL A 239 38.90 11.38 46.21
N ILE A 240 38.98 10.06 46.40
CA ILE A 240 39.74 9.43 47.50
C ILE A 240 41.26 9.57 47.30
N LEU A 241 41.73 9.58 46.05
CA LEU A 241 43.15 9.71 45.71
C LEU A 241 43.68 11.15 45.75
N LYS A 242 42.84 12.14 46.06
CA LYS A 242 43.19 13.57 46.14
C LYS A 242 43.19 14.04 47.59
#